data_AF-A0A644WTZ1-F1
#
_entry.id   AF-A0A644WTZ1-F1
#
_cell.length_a   1.000
_cell.length_b   1.000
_cell.length_c   1.000
_cell.angle_alpha   90.00
_cell.angle_beta   90.00
_cell.angle_gamma   90.00
#
_symmetry.space_group_name_H-M   'P 1'
#
loop_
_entity.id
_entity.type
_entity.pdbx_description
1 polymer ?
#
loop_
_entity_poly.entity_id
_entity_poly.type
_entity_poly.pdbx_seq_one_letter_code
_entity_poly.pdbx_strand_id
1 'polypeptide(L)'
;MIKELYELGIITVKTPSGNPVKAYNIERTLCDILRKHNNVDIQIVSDAFKRYAKSSNKDIPRLSEYAKKLRVEKKLRAYLEVLL
;
A
#
# COMPACT_ATOMS: atom_id res chain seq x y z
N MET A 1 -10.70 -15.95 3.02
CA MET A 1 -10.20 -14.77 2.27
C MET A 1 -10.56 -14.96 0.81
N ILE A 2 -11.15 -13.95 0.15
CA ILE A 2 -11.51 -14.03 -1.28
C ILE A 2 -10.20 -14.05 -2.09
N LYS A 3 -10.00 -15.05 -2.94
CA LYS A 3 -8.77 -15.31 -3.70
C LYS A 3 -8.30 -14.08 -4.50
N GLU A 4 -9.26 -13.32 -5.02
CA GLU A 4 -9.03 -12.10 -5.81
C GLU A 4 -8.32 -10.98 -5.02
N LEU A 5 -8.50 -10.91 -3.70
CA LEU A 5 -7.81 -9.92 -2.85
C LEU A 5 -6.37 -10.32 -2.55
N TYR A 6 -6.08 -11.62 -2.57
CA TYR A 6 -4.73 -12.13 -2.35
C TYR A 6 -3.84 -11.88 -3.57
N GLU A 7 -4.37 -12.08 -4.78
CA GLU A 7 -3.64 -11.90 -6.04
C GLU A 7 -3.42 -10.42 -6.40
N LEU A 8 -4.20 -9.51 -5.81
CA LEU A 8 -4.11 -8.08 -6.07
C LEU A 8 -2.73 -7.51 -5.68
N GLY A 9 -2.05 -6.92 -6.67
CA GLY A 9 -0.80 -6.18 -6.46
C GLY A 9 0.43 -7.07 -6.22
N ILE A 10 0.35 -8.39 -6.48
CA ILE A 10 1.52 -9.26 -6.44
C ILE A 10 2.46 -8.90 -7.60
N ILE A 11 3.72 -8.65 -7.26
CA ILE A 11 4.82 -8.42 -8.18
C ILE A 11 5.98 -9.38 -7.86
N THR A 12 6.86 -9.58 -8.82
CA THR A 12 8.13 -10.31 -8.60
C THR A 12 9.24 -9.31 -8.32
N VAL A 13 9.91 -9.45 -7.18
CA VAL A 13 11.07 -8.66 -6.79
C VAL A 13 12.28 -9.56 -6.60
N LYS A 14 13.49 -9.01 -6.70
CA LYS A 14 14.72 -9.74 -6.40
C LYS A 14 15.10 -9.50 -4.94
N THR A 15 15.47 -10.57 -4.23
CA THR A 15 16.12 -10.45 -2.92
C THR A 15 17.50 -9.82 -3.07
N PRO A 16 18.15 -9.37 -1.97
CA PRO A 16 19.54 -8.92 -2.01
C PRO A 16 20.50 -9.96 -2.59
N SER A 17 20.19 -11.25 -2.44
CA SER A 17 20.95 -12.37 -3.02
C SER A 17 20.59 -12.69 -4.48
N GLY A 18 19.70 -11.92 -5.11
CA GLY A 18 19.33 -12.05 -6.52
C GLY A 18 18.17 -13.03 -6.82
N ASN A 19 17.60 -13.68 -5.81
CA ASN A 19 16.53 -14.66 -6.02
C ASN A 19 15.18 -13.98 -6.29
N PRO A 20 14.39 -14.42 -7.29
CA PRO A 20 13.05 -13.88 -7.52
C PRO A 20 12.07 -14.36 -6.45
N VAL A 21 11.36 -13.43 -5.82
CA VAL A 21 10.32 -13.70 -4.82
C VAL A 21 9.07 -12.88 -5.12
N LYS A 22 7.91 -13.40 -4.73
CA LYS A 22 6.64 -12.67 -4.82
C LYS A 22 6.53 -11.69 -3.64
N ALA A 23 6.20 -10.45 -3.93
CA ALA A 23 5.93 -9.41 -2.96
C ALA A 23 4.72 -8.58 -3.39
N TYR A 24 4.16 -7.78 -2.48
CA TYR A 24 3.15 -6.80 -2.84
C TYR A 24 3.81 -5.49 -3.30
N ASN A 25 3.22 -4.84 -4.31
CA ASN A 25 3.64 -3.51 -4.72
C ASN A 25 3.35 -2.46 -3.63
N ILE A 26 3.85 -1.25 -3.86
CA ILE A 26 3.79 -0.16 -2.88
C ILE A 26 2.34 0.21 -2.57
N GLU A 27 1.50 0.34 -3.59
CA GLU A 27 0.10 0.74 -3.42
C GLU A 27 -0.67 -0.29 -2.58
N ARG A 28 -0.48 -1.58 -2.84
CA ARG A 28 -1.14 -2.66 -2.11
C ARG A 28 -0.70 -2.69 -0.66
N THR A 29 0.60 -2.49 -0.42
CA THR A 29 1.20 -2.44 0.91
C THR A 29 0.67 -1.27 1.72
N LEU A 30 0.58 -0.07 1.13
CA LEU A 30 0.01 1.12 1.78
C LEU A 30 -1.47 0.91 2.14
N CYS A 31 -2.26 0.29 1.28
CA CYS A 31 -3.64 -0.04 1.61
C CYS A 31 -3.72 -1.10 2.72
N ASP A 32 -2.80 -2.07 2.76
CA ASP A 32 -2.79 -3.09 3.81
C ASP A 32 -2.50 -2.50 5.18
N ILE A 33 -1.47 -1.66 5.33
CA ILE A 33 -1.12 -1.09 6.65
C ILE A 33 -2.24 -0.19 7.24
N LEU A 34 -3.17 0.29 6.41
CA LEU A 34 -4.35 1.04 6.86
C LEU A 34 -5.49 0.15 7.40
N ARG A 35 -5.45 -1.16 7.15
CA ARG A 35 -6.52 -2.09 7.55
C ARG A 35 -6.53 -2.26 9.07
N LYS A 36 -7.74 -2.29 9.67
CA LYS A 36 -7.94 -2.28 11.13
C LYS A 36 -7.28 -3.46 11.87
N HIS A 37 -7.14 -4.61 11.23
CA HIS A 37 -6.52 -5.81 11.82
C HIS A 37 -5.00 -5.85 11.73
N ASN A 38 -4.40 -4.94 10.95
CA ASN A 38 -2.96 -4.77 10.94
C ASN A 38 -2.65 -3.75 12.04
N ASN A 39 -2.31 -4.23 13.24
CA ASN A 39 -1.90 -3.41 14.39
C ASN A 39 -0.54 -2.73 14.11
N VAL A 40 -0.51 -1.86 13.10
CA VAL A 40 0.67 -1.11 12.68
C VAL A 40 0.69 0.20 13.43
N ASP A 41 1.85 0.55 13.97
CA ASP A 41 2.06 1.82 14.65
C ASP A 41 1.73 3.00 13.72
N ILE A 42 1.01 3.98 14.24
CA ILE A 42 0.59 5.17 13.52
C ILE A 42 1.77 5.97 12.94
N GLN A 43 2.92 5.96 13.61
CA GLN A 43 4.15 6.61 13.14
C GLN A 43 4.68 5.92 11.89
N ILE A 44 4.67 4.58 11.86
CA ILE A 44 5.07 3.79 10.69
C ILE A 44 4.15 4.08 9.51
N VAL A 45 2.84 4.16 9.74
CA VAL A 45 1.86 4.51 8.70
C VAL A 45 2.14 5.91 8.17
N SER A 46 2.27 6.90 9.05
CA SER A 46 2.55 8.29 8.66
C SER A 46 3.82 8.40 7.82
N ASP A 47 4.90 7.75 8.24
CA ASP A 47 6.18 7.79 7.54
C ASP A 47 6.13 7.08 6.19
N ALA A 48 5.42 5.96 6.08
CA ALA A 48 5.22 5.27 4.81
C ALA A 48 4.49 6.17 3.80
N PHE A 49 3.42 6.85 4.23
CA PHE A 49 2.68 7.78 3.37
C PHE A 49 3.49 9.02 2.99
N LYS A 50 4.26 9.59 3.92
CA LYS A 50 5.19 10.71 3.61
C LYS A 50 6.22 10.32 2.56
N ARG A 51 6.82 9.13 2.69
CA ARG A 51 7.79 8.61 1.71
C ARG A 51 7.15 8.41 0.35
N TYR A 52 5.94 7.86 0.33
CA TYR A 52 5.20 7.66 -0.90
C TYR A 52 4.83 8.97 -1.60
N ALA A 53 4.35 9.97 -0.85
CA ALA A 53 4.02 11.29 -1.39
C ALA A 53 5.23 11.97 -2.06
N LYS A 54 6.44 11.76 -1.51
CA LYS A 54 7.71 12.26 -2.06
C LYS A 54 8.29 11.41 -3.19
N SER A 55 7.80 10.20 -3.40
CA SER A 55 8.28 9.30 -4.45
C SER A 55 7.87 9.79 -5.84
N SER A 56 8.79 9.73 -6.79
CA SER A 56 8.51 9.98 -8.22
C SER A 56 7.69 8.87 -8.87
N ASN A 57 7.71 7.66 -8.30
CA ASN A 57 7.04 6.47 -8.83
C ASN A 57 5.65 6.23 -8.21
N LYS A 58 4.99 7.28 -7.71
CA LYS A 58 3.66 7.16 -7.10
C LYS A 58 2.57 7.02 -8.17
N ASP A 59 1.69 6.04 -7.99
CA ASP A 59 0.50 5.82 -8.81
C ASP A 59 -0.77 6.06 -7.95
N ILE A 60 -1.23 7.32 -7.92
CA ILE A 60 -2.42 7.73 -7.15
C ILE A 60 -3.70 7.06 -7.65
N PRO A 61 -3.95 6.93 -8.98
CA PRO A 61 -5.09 6.18 -9.49
C PRO A 61 -5.13 4.73 -8.99
N ARG A 62 -4.01 3.99 -9.10
CA ARG A 62 -3.93 2.59 -8.64
C ARG A 62 -4.10 2.46 -7.13
N LEU A 63 -3.49 3.35 -6.34
CA LEU A 63 -3.68 3.39 -4.89
C LEU A 63 -5.15 3.59 -4.51
N SER A 64 -5.85 4.48 -5.20
CA SER A 64 -7.28 4.74 -4.97
C SER A 64 -8.14 3.52 -5.33
N GLU A 65 -7.83 2.83 -6.43
CA GLU A 65 -8.53 1.60 -6.83
C GLU A 65 -8.38 0.51 -5.77
N TYR A 66 -7.16 0.31 -5.27
CA TYR A 66 -6.88 -0.69 -4.24
C TYR A 66 -7.58 -0.35 -2.93
N ALA A 67 -7.59 0.93 -2.55
CA ALA A 67 -8.27 1.37 -1.34
C ALA A 67 -9.78 1.13 -1.37
N LYS A 68 -10.41 1.25 -2.54
CA LYS A 68 -11.82 0.86 -2.75
C LYS A 68 -12.02 -0.64 -2.57
N LYS A 69 -11.21 -1.46 -3.26
CA LYS A 69 -11.27 -2.93 -3.17
C LYS A 69 -11.05 -3.45 -1.74
N LEU A 70 -10.17 -2.80 -0.98
CA LEU A 70 -9.79 -3.17 0.39
C LEU A 70 -10.61 -2.45 1.46
N ARG A 71 -11.55 -1.58 1.06
CA ARG A 71 -12.44 -0.80 1.94
C ARG A 71 -11.69 0.09 2.94
N VAL A 72 -10.56 0.67 2.52
CA VAL A 72 -9.75 1.62 3.32
C VAL A 72 -9.74 3.05 2.77
N GLU A 73 -10.56 3.32 1.74
CA GLU A 73 -10.65 4.63 1.06
C GLU A 73 -10.78 5.82 2.02
N LYS A 74 -11.68 5.74 3.02
CA LYS A 74 -11.87 6.83 4.00
C LYS A 74 -10.59 7.19 4.74
N LYS A 75 -9.83 6.19 5.18
CA LYS A 75 -8.55 6.41 5.87
C LYS A 75 -7.51 6.94 4.91
N LEU A 76 -7.41 6.34 3.72
CA LEU A 76 -6.48 6.77 2.69
C LEU A 76 -6.65 8.26 2.37
N ARG A 77 -7.89 8.69 2.14
CA ARG A 77 -8.21 10.08 1.80
C ARG A 77 -7.72 11.07 2.86
N ALA A 78 -7.93 10.77 4.14
CA ALA A 78 -7.45 11.62 5.24
C ALA A 78 -5.92 11.78 5.24
N TYR A 79 -5.16 10.75 4.85
CA TYR A 79 -3.70 10.87 4.72
C TYR A 79 -3.29 11.65 3.47
N LEU A 80 -3.95 11.42 2.34
CA LEU A 80 -3.61 12.11 1.09
C LEU A 80 -3.92 13.61 1.17
N GLU A 81 -5.05 14.01 1.76
CA GLU A 81 -5.44 15.42 1.94
C GLU A 81 -4.45 16.21 2.83
N VAL A 82 -3.69 15.54 3.69
CA VAL A 82 -2.70 16.18 4.57
C VAL A 82 -1.32 16.27 3.92
N LEU A 83 -1.01 15.37 2.97
CA LEU A 83 0.35 15.18 2.45
C LEU A 83 0.54 15.67 1.00
N LEU A 84 -0.55 15.89 0.26
CA LEU A 84 -0.56 16.39 -1.12
C LEU A 84 -1.31 17.73 -1.16
#